data_AF-A0A9D7RTN0-F1
#
_entry.id   AF-A0A9D7RTN0-F1
#
_cell.length_a   1.000
_cell.length_b   1.000
_cell.length_c   1.000
_cell.angle_alpha   90.00
_cell.angle_beta   90.00
_cell.angle_gamma   90.00
#
_symmetry.space_group_name_H-M   'P 1'
#
loop_
_entity.id
_entity.type
_entity.pdbx_description
1 polymer ?
#
loop_
_entity_poly.entity_id
_entity_poly.type
_entity_poly.pdbx_seq_one_letter_code
_entity_poly.pdbx_strand_id
1 'polypeptide(L)'
;MTIRLKNCFLFIIIFQFYFSIEAEAHDKYRCKVITSLLLSREGKLEMFGMAELSIGTEFTVEKSTGIISGWGHSSLNTLGSFSEPEWAPNGYPEVLDKGSKSSAYKVVTLYGPVGVDMLRVDEYADGPEKPFVFVDANLSIRSGLCTSE
;
A
#
# COMPACT_ATOMS: atom_id res chain seq x y z
N MET A 1 -49.93 40.38 -8.48
CA MET A 1 -48.97 39.86 -7.49
C MET A 1 -48.14 38.78 -8.17
N THR A 2 -47.12 39.18 -8.91
CA THR A 2 -46.31 38.31 -9.79
C THR A 2 -44.86 38.70 -9.57
N ILE A 3 -44.36 38.40 -8.39
CA ILE A 3 -42.96 38.59 -8.04
C ILE A 3 -42.41 37.21 -7.67
N ARG A 4 -41.31 36.84 -8.35
CA ARG A 4 -40.30 35.86 -7.92
C ARG A 4 -40.50 34.35 -8.19
N LEU A 5 -40.89 33.94 -9.40
CA LEU A 5 -40.52 32.59 -9.87
C LEU A 5 -39.13 32.54 -10.54
N LYS A 6 -38.72 33.62 -11.22
CA LYS A 6 -37.45 33.68 -11.99
C LYS A 6 -36.19 33.72 -11.11
N ASN A 7 -36.27 34.34 -9.93
CA ASN A 7 -35.11 34.50 -9.04
C ASN A 7 -34.84 33.27 -8.15
N CYS A 8 -35.80 32.35 -8.04
CA CYS A 8 -35.61 31.11 -7.30
C CYS A 8 -34.86 30.07 -8.14
N PHE A 9 -35.12 30.04 -9.45
CA PHE A 9 -34.46 29.12 -10.38
C PHE A 9 -32.96 29.41 -10.54
N LEU A 10 -32.57 30.70 -10.53
CA LEU A 10 -31.18 31.10 -10.64
C LEU A 10 -30.34 30.68 -9.42
N PHE A 11 -30.94 30.69 -8.23
CA PHE A 11 -30.27 30.30 -6.98
C PHE A 11 -29.99 28.79 -6.91
N ILE A 12 -30.86 27.96 -7.50
CA ILE A 12 -30.70 26.50 -7.51
C ILE A 12 -29.57 26.08 -8.45
N ILE A 13 -29.39 26.74 -9.59
CA ILE A 13 -28.30 26.43 -10.54
C ILE A 13 -26.93 26.82 -9.95
N ILE A 14 -26.85 27.91 -9.20
CA ILE A 14 -25.60 28.33 -8.54
C ILE A 14 -25.21 27.37 -7.41
N PHE A 15 -26.19 26.82 -6.67
CA PHE A 15 -25.91 25.87 -5.58
C PHE A 15 -25.44 24.48 -6.08
N GLN A 16 -25.81 24.09 -7.30
CA GLN A 16 -25.40 22.81 -7.90
C GLN A 16 -23.94 22.79 -8.39
N PHE A 17 -23.30 23.97 -8.57
CA PHE A 17 -21.89 24.06 -8.92
C PHE A 17 -20.93 23.98 -7.72
N TYR A 18 -21.44 24.00 -6.49
CA TYR A 18 -20.60 23.93 -5.28
C TYR A 18 -20.32 22.51 -4.77
N PHE A 19 -20.97 21.48 -5.31
CA PHE A 19 -20.54 20.10 -5.10
C PHE A 19 -19.41 19.78 -6.10
N SER A 20 -18.26 20.46 -5.95
CA SER A 20 -17.01 19.93 -6.50
C SER A 20 -16.73 18.66 -5.73
N ILE A 21 -16.82 17.51 -6.41
CA ILE A 21 -16.47 16.22 -5.84
C ILE A 21 -14.97 16.28 -5.55
N GLU A 22 -14.59 16.35 -4.28
CA GLU A 22 -13.23 16.04 -3.86
C GLU A 22 -13.03 14.56 -4.17
N ALA A 23 -12.44 14.29 -5.34
CA ALA A 23 -11.90 12.98 -5.61
C ALA A 23 -10.75 12.78 -4.63
N GLU A 24 -11.03 12.12 -3.50
CA GLU A 24 -9.99 11.51 -2.66
C GLU A 24 -9.28 10.49 -3.56
N ALA A 25 -8.24 10.96 -4.25
CA ALA A 25 -7.26 10.06 -4.81
C ALA A 25 -6.69 9.30 -3.62
N HIS A 26 -7.09 8.03 -3.47
CA HIS A 26 -6.52 7.15 -2.47
C HIS A 26 -5.01 7.14 -2.69
N ASP A 27 -4.29 7.81 -1.79
CA ASP A 27 -2.83 7.97 -1.85
C ASP A 27 -2.19 6.58 -1.81
N LYS A 28 -1.40 6.27 -2.83
CA LYS A 28 -0.83 4.93 -3.04
C LYS A 28 0.66 5.00 -3.26
N TYR A 29 1.35 3.95 -2.86
CA TYR A 29 2.66 3.65 -3.41
C TYR A 29 2.52 2.78 -4.64
N ARG A 30 3.32 3.04 -5.67
CA ARG A 30 3.70 2.07 -6.70
C ARG A 30 5.16 1.70 -6.50
N CYS A 31 5.44 0.43 -6.24
CA CYS A 31 6.75 -0.06 -5.87
C CYS A 31 7.26 -1.07 -6.89
N LYS A 32 8.54 -0.95 -7.26
CA LYS A 32 9.24 -1.86 -8.16
C LYS A 32 10.34 -2.60 -7.42
N VAL A 33 10.33 -3.93 -7.52
CA VAL A 33 11.33 -4.79 -6.88
C VAL A 33 12.63 -4.75 -7.69
N ILE A 34 13.73 -4.40 -7.03
CA ILE A 34 15.08 -4.35 -7.63
C ILE A 34 15.91 -5.54 -7.13
N THR A 35 15.74 -5.93 -5.88
CA THR A 35 16.48 -7.05 -5.28
C THR A 35 15.52 -7.94 -4.51
N SER A 36 15.80 -9.24 -4.56
CA SER A 36 15.05 -10.25 -3.84
C SER A 36 16.00 -11.36 -3.40
N LEU A 37 15.89 -11.76 -2.15
CA LEU A 37 16.71 -12.78 -1.50
C LEU A 37 15.80 -13.73 -0.72
N LEU A 38 16.24 -14.98 -0.60
CA LEU A 38 15.58 -16.00 0.21
C LEU A 38 16.60 -16.63 1.16
N LEU A 39 16.16 -17.01 2.36
CA LEU A 39 17.00 -17.74 3.30
C LEU A 39 17.24 -19.18 2.82
N SER A 40 18.49 -19.54 2.59
CA SER A 40 18.90 -20.91 2.26
C SER A 40 18.93 -21.80 3.51
N ARG A 41 19.04 -23.12 3.29
CA ARG A 41 19.15 -24.10 4.40
C ARG A 41 20.48 -23.99 5.16
N GLU A 42 21.46 -23.36 4.54
CA GLU A 42 22.78 -23.05 5.09
C GLU A 42 22.79 -21.74 5.89
N GLY A 43 21.63 -21.08 6.03
CA GLY A 43 21.48 -19.84 6.80
C GLY A 43 21.99 -18.59 6.08
N LYS A 44 22.05 -18.61 4.74
CA LYS A 44 22.50 -17.48 3.92
C LYS A 44 21.33 -16.85 3.17
N LEU A 45 21.39 -15.54 2.96
CA LEU A 45 20.47 -14.85 2.06
C LEU A 45 21.03 -14.93 0.65
N GLU A 46 20.31 -15.59 -0.24
CA GLU A 46 20.77 -15.88 -1.60
C GLU A 46 19.65 -15.61 -2.60
N MET A 47 20.04 -15.29 -3.84
CA MET A 47 19.11 -15.11 -4.95
C MET A 47 18.94 -16.44 -5.67
N PHE A 48 17.81 -17.11 -5.46
CA PHE A 48 17.47 -18.37 -6.14
C PHE A 48 15.96 -18.58 -6.22
N GLY A 49 15.50 -19.37 -7.20
CA GLY A 49 14.12 -19.83 -7.29
C GLY A 49 13.10 -18.68 -7.36
N MET A 50 12.17 -18.62 -6.42
CA MET A 50 11.13 -17.58 -6.39
C MET A 50 11.69 -16.16 -6.19
N ALA A 51 12.89 -16.02 -5.62
CA ALA A 51 13.51 -14.70 -5.46
C ALA A 51 13.83 -14.08 -6.83
N GLU A 52 14.40 -14.87 -7.76
CA GLU A 52 14.73 -14.42 -9.12
C GLU A 52 13.49 -13.96 -9.89
N LEU A 53 12.38 -14.70 -9.76
CA LEU A 53 11.12 -14.40 -10.46
C LEU A 53 10.47 -13.09 -10.00
N SER A 54 10.78 -12.63 -8.79
CA SER A 54 10.20 -11.40 -8.24
C SER A 54 10.92 -10.12 -8.68
N ILE A 55 12.13 -10.22 -9.23
CA ILE A 55 12.90 -9.03 -9.63
C ILE A 55 12.23 -8.38 -10.86
N GLY A 56 12.07 -7.06 -10.80
CA GLY A 56 11.44 -6.26 -11.84
C GLY A 56 9.91 -6.23 -11.77
N THR A 57 9.29 -7.01 -10.88
CA THR A 57 7.84 -6.95 -10.64
C THR A 57 7.44 -5.66 -9.93
N GLU A 58 6.16 -5.30 -10.07
CA GLU A 58 5.57 -4.13 -9.44
C GLU A 58 4.43 -4.53 -8.50
N PHE A 59 4.26 -3.77 -7.43
CA PHE A 59 3.11 -3.84 -6.55
C PHE A 59 2.68 -2.45 -6.13
N THR A 60 1.48 -2.35 -5.58
CA THR A 60 0.92 -1.11 -5.04
C THR A 60 0.57 -1.28 -3.58
N VAL A 61 0.61 -0.18 -2.83
CA VAL A 61 0.25 -0.15 -1.42
C VAL A 61 -0.72 1.00 -1.21
N GLU A 62 -1.92 0.71 -0.72
CA GLU A 62 -2.84 1.76 -0.28
C GLU A 62 -2.36 2.30 1.07
N LYS A 63 -1.99 3.59 1.15
CA LYS A 63 -1.30 4.13 2.34
C LYS A 63 -2.19 4.22 3.57
N SER A 64 -3.49 4.36 3.39
CA SER A 64 -4.46 4.44 4.49
C SER A 64 -4.67 3.09 5.18
N THR A 65 -4.56 1.99 4.44
CA THR A 65 -4.91 0.65 4.91
C THR A 65 -3.72 -0.30 4.99
N GLY A 66 -2.61 0.01 4.32
CA GLY A 66 -1.47 -0.89 4.17
C GLY A 66 -1.72 -2.06 3.21
N ILE A 67 -2.85 -2.10 2.50
CA ILE A 67 -3.19 -3.20 1.59
C ILE A 67 -2.21 -3.20 0.41
N ILE A 68 -1.60 -4.37 0.17
CA ILE A 68 -0.67 -4.60 -0.94
C ILE A 68 -1.39 -5.31 -2.08
N SER A 69 -1.25 -4.82 -3.32
CA SER A 69 -1.89 -5.36 -4.53
C SER A 69 -0.92 -5.47 -5.71
N GLY A 70 -1.16 -6.41 -6.64
CA GLY A 70 -0.42 -6.51 -7.92
C GLY A 70 0.76 -7.50 -7.94
N TRP A 71 1.08 -8.13 -6.81
CA TRP A 71 2.19 -9.09 -6.74
C TRP A 71 1.87 -10.40 -7.50
N GLY A 72 2.58 -10.65 -8.58
CA GLY A 72 2.57 -11.92 -9.31
C GLY A 72 3.32 -13.00 -8.53
N HIS A 73 2.64 -14.11 -8.24
CA HIS A 73 3.09 -15.27 -7.47
C HIS A 73 3.19 -15.06 -5.94
N SER A 74 2.05 -15.36 -5.29
CA SER A 74 1.92 -15.89 -3.92
C SER A 74 2.30 -14.99 -2.74
N SER A 75 1.40 -14.08 -2.36
CA SER A 75 1.22 -13.64 -0.97
C SER A 75 -0.02 -12.73 -0.91
N LEU A 76 -1.21 -13.32 -0.76
CA LEU A 76 -1.92 -13.37 0.53
C LEU A 76 -2.32 -12.01 1.15
N ASN A 77 -2.18 -10.86 0.47
CA ASN A 77 -2.71 -9.58 0.95
C ASN A 77 -3.95 -9.07 0.17
N THR A 78 -4.34 -9.73 -0.92
CA THR A 78 -5.46 -9.28 -1.78
C THR A 78 -6.86 -9.54 -1.20
N LEU A 79 -6.98 -10.08 0.03
CA LEU A 79 -8.26 -10.43 0.65
C LEU A 79 -8.35 -9.98 2.13
N GLY A 80 -7.70 -8.88 2.50
CA GLY A 80 -7.93 -8.19 3.77
C GLY A 80 -9.23 -7.38 3.71
N SER A 81 -10.39 -8.04 3.86
CA SER A 81 -11.67 -7.35 3.99
C SER A 81 -11.73 -6.60 5.33
N PHE A 82 -12.28 -5.38 5.30
CA PHE A 82 -12.35 -4.36 6.36
C PHE A 82 -13.10 -4.76 7.67
N SER A 83 -13.32 -6.05 7.92
CA SER A 83 -14.08 -6.53 9.08
C SER A 83 -13.45 -7.79 9.68
N GLU A 84 -12.45 -7.52 10.51
CA GLU A 84 -12.09 -8.20 11.77
C GLU A 84 -11.55 -9.65 11.78
N PRO A 85 -10.78 -10.01 12.84
CA PRO A 85 -10.00 -11.24 12.95
C PRO A 85 -10.68 -12.33 13.82
N GLU A 86 -10.22 -13.58 13.64
CA GLU A 86 -9.85 -14.49 14.74
C GLU A 86 -8.77 -15.51 14.29
N TRP A 87 -8.54 -15.69 12.99
CA TRP A 87 -7.45 -16.52 12.45
C TRP A 87 -7.03 -16.05 11.06
N ALA A 88 -7.06 -14.75 10.77
CA ALA A 88 -6.94 -14.15 9.43
C ALA A 88 -5.94 -14.91 8.51
N PRO A 89 -6.42 -15.88 7.68
CA PRO A 89 -5.53 -16.72 6.87
C PRO A 89 -4.93 -15.91 5.70
N ASN A 90 -5.61 -14.81 5.38
CA ASN A 90 -5.32 -13.91 4.27
C ASN A 90 -4.71 -12.59 4.75
N GLY A 91 -4.17 -12.55 5.97
CA GLY A 91 -3.45 -11.39 6.50
C GLY A 91 -4.36 -10.24 6.95
N TYR A 92 -3.94 -9.55 8.02
CA TYR A 92 -4.51 -8.27 8.42
C TYR A 92 -3.40 -7.22 8.42
N PRO A 93 -3.39 -6.25 7.46
CA PRO A 93 -2.43 -5.18 7.46
C PRO A 93 -2.75 -4.13 8.53
N GLU A 94 -1.73 -3.71 9.25
CA GLU A 94 -1.78 -2.63 10.24
C GLU A 94 -0.71 -1.59 9.87
N VAL A 95 -1.17 -0.36 9.60
CA VAL A 95 -0.27 0.79 9.39
C VAL A 95 0.21 1.27 10.75
N LEU A 96 1.47 0.98 11.07
CA LEU A 96 2.10 1.38 12.34
C LEU A 96 2.61 2.83 12.30
N ASP A 97 3.02 3.30 11.13
CA ASP A 97 3.52 4.67 10.91
C ASP A 97 3.18 5.10 9.48
N LYS A 98 2.59 6.29 9.32
CA LYS A 98 2.22 6.84 8.01
C LYS A 98 3.41 7.46 7.26
N GLY A 99 4.58 7.52 7.88
CA GLY A 99 5.77 8.13 7.31
C GLY A 99 5.68 9.65 7.22
N SER A 100 6.83 10.28 7.02
CA SER A 100 6.96 11.73 6.89
C SER A 100 8.33 12.08 6.32
N LYS A 101 8.61 13.39 6.19
CA LYS A 101 9.97 13.87 5.88
C LYS A 101 11.02 13.48 6.93
N SER A 102 10.61 12.94 8.08
CA SER A 102 11.50 12.53 9.17
C SER A 102 11.27 11.09 9.67
N SER A 103 10.32 10.34 9.11
CA SER A 103 10.00 8.97 9.53
C SER A 103 9.65 8.08 8.35
N ALA A 104 9.90 6.78 8.47
CA ALA A 104 9.51 5.81 7.45
C ALA A 104 8.02 5.45 7.58
N TYR A 105 7.35 5.23 6.46
CA TYR A 105 6.07 4.53 6.43
C TYR A 105 6.30 3.06 6.80
N LYS A 106 5.46 2.51 7.68
CA LYS A 106 5.59 1.14 8.18
C LYS A 106 4.24 0.45 8.24
N VAL A 107 4.20 -0.74 7.68
CA VAL A 107 3.05 -1.64 7.73
C VAL A 107 3.53 -3.01 8.15
N VAL A 108 2.73 -3.67 8.97
CA VAL A 108 2.87 -5.11 9.21
C VAL A 108 1.61 -5.81 8.75
N THR A 109 1.74 -6.99 8.16
CA THR A 109 0.60 -7.88 7.95
C THR A 109 0.73 -9.08 8.88
N LEU A 110 -0.27 -9.30 9.72
CA LEU A 110 -0.33 -10.43 10.63
C LEU A 110 -1.14 -11.57 10.02
N TYR A 111 -0.58 -12.79 9.98
CA TYR A 111 -1.23 -14.02 9.52
C TYR A 111 -1.32 -15.04 10.64
N GLY A 112 -2.54 -15.33 11.12
CA GLY A 112 -2.77 -16.34 12.15
C GLY A 112 -1.75 -16.30 13.32
N PRO A 113 -1.40 -17.43 13.94
CA PRO A 113 -0.56 -17.42 15.14
C PRO A 113 0.94 -17.19 14.91
N VAL A 114 1.43 -17.09 13.65
CA VAL A 114 2.87 -17.26 13.37
C VAL A 114 3.46 -16.40 12.25
N GLY A 115 2.67 -15.87 11.32
CA GLY A 115 3.21 -15.17 10.16
C GLY A 115 3.18 -13.66 10.33
N VAL A 116 4.29 -12.99 10.02
CA VAL A 116 4.36 -11.52 9.96
C VAL A 116 5.06 -11.13 8.67
N ASP A 117 4.38 -10.34 7.84
CA ASP A 117 5.05 -9.55 6.81
C ASP A 117 5.32 -8.14 7.35
N MET A 118 6.40 -7.51 6.91
CA MET A 118 6.71 -6.13 7.21
C MET A 118 7.09 -5.39 5.94
N LEU A 119 6.40 -4.28 5.67
CA LEU A 119 6.80 -3.29 4.68
C LEU A 119 7.31 -2.04 5.40
N ARG A 120 8.43 -1.52 4.90
CA ARG A 120 8.95 -0.22 5.28
C ARG A 120 9.30 0.58 4.03
N VAL A 121 8.81 1.82 3.95
CA VAL A 121 9.16 2.78 2.89
C VAL A 121 9.82 4.00 3.53
N ASP A 122 11.03 4.32 3.13
CA ASP A 122 11.83 5.42 3.69
C ASP A 122 11.42 6.77 3.07
N GLU A 123 10.26 7.29 3.50
CA GLU A 123 9.69 8.58 3.07
C GLU A 123 10.65 9.77 3.21
N TYR A 124 11.53 9.71 4.21
CA TYR A 124 12.54 10.73 4.48
C TYR A 124 13.68 10.75 3.45
N ALA A 125 13.81 9.75 2.59
CA ALA A 125 14.83 9.73 1.54
C ALA A 125 14.60 10.89 0.55
N ASP A 126 15.67 11.49 0.07
CA ASP A 126 15.57 12.57 -0.92
C ASP A 126 15.09 12.06 -2.28
N GLY A 127 14.35 12.91 -3.01
CA GLY A 127 13.88 12.61 -4.36
C GLY A 127 12.46 12.02 -4.44
N PRO A 128 11.96 11.79 -5.68
CA PRO A 128 10.60 11.31 -5.93
C PRO A 128 10.44 9.80 -5.70
N GLU A 129 11.53 9.04 -5.79
CA GLU A 129 11.55 7.59 -5.55
C GLU A 129 12.02 7.31 -4.12
N LYS A 130 11.21 6.60 -3.34
CA LYS A 130 11.48 6.25 -1.95
C LYS A 130 11.95 4.79 -1.86
N PRO A 131 13.10 4.51 -1.22
CA PRO A 131 13.53 3.14 -0.98
C PRO A 131 12.52 2.38 -0.13
N PHE A 132 12.37 1.08 -0.40
CA PHE A 132 11.59 0.19 0.46
C PHE A 132 12.33 -1.11 0.76
N VAL A 133 11.91 -1.73 1.87
CA VAL A 133 12.18 -3.13 2.17
C VAL A 133 10.88 -3.83 2.57
N PHE A 134 10.68 -5.03 2.02
CA PHE A 134 9.59 -5.93 2.36
C PHE A 134 10.18 -7.26 2.82
N VAL A 135 9.79 -7.70 4.01
CA VAL A 135 10.16 -9.00 4.57
C VAL A 135 8.89 -9.79 4.75
N ASP A 136 8.79 -10.96 4.11
CA ASP A 136 7.62 -11.82 4.27
C ASP A 136 7.81 -12.88 5.35
N ALA A 137 6.71 -13.48 5.78
CA ALA A 137 6.67 -14.55 6.77
C ALA A 137 7.48 -15.80 6.36
N ASN A 138 7.84 -15.94 5.09
CA ASN A 138 8.69 -17.02 4.57
C ASN A 138 10.17 -16.63 4.50
N LEU A 139 10.57 -15.53 5.15
CA LEU A 139 11.94 -15.02 5.21
C LEU A 139 12.51 -14.65 3.84
N SER A 140 11.65 -14.28 2.88
CA SER A 140 12.09 -13.57 1.69
C SER A 140 12.24 -12.09 2.00
N ILE A 141 13.36 -11.52 1.57
CA ILE A 141 13.65 -10.10 1.71
C ILE A 141 13.69 -9.49 0.32
N ARG A 142 12.91 -8.44 0.13
CA ARG A 142 12.78 -7.74 -1.14
C ARG A 142 12.99 -6.26 -0.93
N SER A 143 13.66 -5.61 -1.86
CA SER A 143 13.91 -4.17 -1.80
C SER A 143 13.84 -3.56 -3.17
N GLY A 144 13.62 -2.25 -3.19
CA GLY A 144 13.50 -1.49 -4.41
C GLY A 144 13.06 -0.06 -4.14
N LEU A 145 12.31 0.50 -5.08
CA LEU A 145 11.89 1.89 -5.05
C LEU A 145 10.37 2.00 -5.20
N CYS A 146 9.78 2.94 -4.48
CA CYS A 146 8.37 3.30 -4.55
C CYS A 146 8.20 4.75 -5.00
N THR A 147 7.18 5.02 -5.80
CA THR A 147 6.71 6.38 -6.09
C THR A 147 5.35 6.58 -5.42
N SER A 148 5.11 7.79 -4.91
CA SER A 148 3.80 8.20 -4.43
C SER A 148 2.93 8.62 -5.61
N GLU A 149 1.74 8.05 -5.72
CA GLU A 149 0.71 8.38 -6.73
C GLU A 149 -0.54 8.98 -6.09
#